data_AF-A0A5J4PBL4-F1
#
_entry.id   AF-A0A5J4PBL4-F1
#
_cell.length_a   1.000
_cell.length_b   1.000
_cell.length_c   1.000
_cell.angle_alpha   90.00
_cell.angle_beta   90.00
_cell.angle_gamma   90.00
#
_symmetry.space_group_name_H-M   'P 1'
#
loop_
_entity.id
_entity.type
_entity.pdbx_description
1 polymer ?
#
loop_
_entity_poly.entity_id
_entity_poly.type
_entity_poly.pdbx_seq_one_letter_code
_entity_poly.pdbx_strand_id
1 'polypeptide(L)'
;ANSIGICYEGGLDASGKPSDTRTVEQKKAMLSLLQELRAKHPVKHIDGHRDLSPDTNKDGIVEPAEWVKLCPCFDVKKEFSTNL
;
A
#
# COMPACT_ATOMS: atom_id res chain seq x y z
N ALA A 1 -17.00 7.01 -6.45
CA ALA A 1 -15.72 6.37 -6.08
C ALA A 1 -14.97 7.34 -5.18
N ASN A 2 -14.44 6.89 -4.04
CA ASN A 2 -13.90 7.75 -2.97
C ASN A 2 -12.40 7.50 -2.69
N SER A 3 -11.71 6.82 -3.60
CA SER A 3 -10.29 6.46 -3.48
C SER A 3 -9.60 6.50 -4.85
N ILE A 4 -8.27 6.61 -4.83
CA ILE A 4 -7.39 6.53 -5.99
C ILE A 4 -6.54 5.26 -5.84
N GLY A 5 -6.61 4.35 -6.81
CA GLY A 5 -5.77 3.16 -6.84
C GLY A 5 -4.45 3.42 -7.55
N ILE A 6 -3.33 3.04 -6.92
CA ILE A 6 -1.99 3.08 -7.52
C ILE A 6 -1.48 1.64 -7.60
N CYS A 7 -0.98 1.26 -8.77
CA CYS A 7 -0.34 -0.03 -9.00
C CYS A 7 1.13 0.17 -9.35
N TYR A 8 1.97 -0.78 -8.96
CA TYR A 8 3.33 -0.91 -9.45
C TYR A 8 3.49 -2.30 -10.08
N GLU A 9 4.35 -2.41 -11.07
CA GLU A 9 4.68 -3.70 -11.70
C GLU A 9 5.58 -4.54 -10.80
N GLY A 10 5.16 -5.77 -10.51
CA GLY A 10 5.86 -6.71 -9.64
C GLY A 10 4.98 -7.24 -8.50
N GLY A 11 5.60 -7.59 -7.39
CA GLY A 11 4.91 -8.07 -6.18
C GLY A 11 5.08 -9.57 -5.91
N LEU A 12 5.80 -10.30 -6.76
CA LEU A 12 6.12 -11.72 -6.60
C LEU A 12 7.61 -11.98 -6.82
N ASP A 13 8.21 -12.86 -6.02
CA ASP A 13 9.57 -13.36 -6.22
C ASP A 13 9.64 -14.40 -7.35
N ALA A 14 10.85 -14.91 -7.63
CA ALA A 14 11.07 -15.92 -8.68
C ALA A 14 10.33 -17.25 -8.44
N SER A 15 9.86 -17.51 -7.22
CA SER A 15 9.06 -18.69 -6.87
C SER A 15 7.55 -18.39 -6.87
N GLY A 16 7.13 -17.19 -7.29
CA GLY A 16 5.75 -16.75 -7.28
C GLY A 16 5.21 -16.40 -5.88
N LYS A 17 6.08 -16.19 -4.88
CA LYS A 17 5.65 -15.78 -3.53
C LYS A 17 5.57 -14.26 -3.42
N PRO A 18 4.61 -13.71 -2.67
CA PRO A 18 4.50 -12.27 -2.45
C PRO A 18 5.80 -11.65 -1.90
N SER A 19 6.30 -10.63 -2.59
CA SER A 19 7.55 -9.94 -2.23
C SER A 19 7.54 -8.51 -2.75
N ASP A 20 8.10 -7.56 -2.00
CA ASP A 20 8.32 -6.20 -2.50
C ASP A 20 9.44 -6.19 -3.53
N THR A 21 9.08 -6.30 -4.81
CA THR A 21 10.03 -6.30 -5.92
C THR A 21 10.15 -4.95 -6.61
N ARG A 22 9.68 -3.86 -5.97
CA ARG A 22 9.80 -2.52 -6.55
C ARG A 22 11.27 -2.15 -6.74
N THR A 23 11.58 -1.67 -7.93
CA THR A 23 12.85 -1.01 -8.23
C THR A 23 12.99 0.29 -7.44
N VAL A 24 14.23 0.78 -7.29
CA VAL A 24 14.49 2.08 -6.65
C VAL A 24 13.75 3.20 -7.37
N GLU A 25 13.67 3.13 -8.69
CA GLU A 25 13.00 4.07 -9.57
C GLU A 25 11.48 4.06 -9.34
N GLN A 26 10.87 2.88 -9.22
CA GLN A 26 9.44 2.74 -8.87
C GLN A 26 9.15 3.31 -7.48
N LYS A 27 10.02 3.09 -6.49
CA LYS A 27 9.85 3.66 -5.14
C LYS A 27 9.88 5.19 -5.17
N LYS A 28 10.85 5.78 -5.90
CA LYS A 28 10.95 7.23 -6.10
C LYS A 28 9.72 7.80 -6.83
N ALA A 29 9.33 7.18 -7.94
CA ALA A 29 8.18 7.62 -8.73
C ALA A 29 6.88 7.56 -7.91
N MET A 30 6.68 6.50 -7.15
CA MET A 30 5.50 6.38 -6.28
C MET A 30 5.50 7.44 -5.18
N LEU A 31 6.65 7.74 -4.56
CA LEU A 31 6.74 8.81 -3.57
C LEU A 31 6.34 10.17 -4.17
N SER A 32 6.88 10.52 -5.34
CA SER A 32 6.53 11.76 -6.02
C SER A 32 5.04 11.83 -6.40
N LEU A 33 4.47 10.72 -6.89
CA LEU A 33 3.05 10.63 -7.22
C LEU A 33 2.16 10.82 -5.98
N LEU A 34 2.52 10.19 -4.86
CA LEU A 34 1.78 10.33 -3.61
C LEU A 34 1.81 11.79 -3.11
N GLN A 35 2.95 12.46 -3.18
CA GLN A 35 3.07 13.88 -2.82
C GLN A 35 2.19 14.77 -3.72
N GLU A 36 2.22 14.53 -5.04
CA GLU A 36 1.39 15.28 -5.99
C GLU A 36 -0.12 15.08 -5.73
N LEU A 37 -0.55 13.84 -5.49
CA LEU A 37 -1.96 13.53 -5.24
C LEU A 37 -2.44 14.11 -3.91
N ARG A 38 -1.60 14.11 -2.86
CA ARG A 38 -1.92 14.77 -1.58
C ARG A 38 -2.06 16.29 -1.72
N ALA A 39 -1.29 16.91 -2.63
CA ALA A 39 -1.41 18.34 -2.91
C ALA A 39 -2.68 18.69 -3.70
N LYS A 40 -3.15 17.78 -4.57
CA LYS A 40 -4.30 17.99 -5.45
C LYS A 40 -5.64 17.55 -4.86
N HIS A 41 -5.64 16.65 -3.90
CA HIS A 41 -6.85 16.05 -3.33
C HIS A 41 -6.79 16.02 -1.80
N PRO A 42 -7.95 16.09 -1.11
CA PRO A 42 -8.01 15.98 0.36
C PRO A 42 -7.81 14.53 0.82
N VAL A 43 -6.61 13.98 0.59
CA VAL A 43 -6.23 12.61 0.95
C VAL A 43 -6.11 12.52 2.47
N LYS A 44 -6.93 11.67 3.10
CA LYS A 44 -6.93 11.46 4.56
C LYS A 44 -5.99 10.34 5.00
N HIS A 45 -5.91 9.28 4.20
CA HIS A 45 -5.18 8.06 4.52
C HIS A 45 -4.46 7.55 3.26
N ILE A 46 -3.34 6.87 3.49
CA ILE A 46 -2.59 6.13 2.48
C ILE A 46 -2.44 4.72 3.03
N ASP A 47 -3.15 3.79 2.41
CA ASP A 47 -3.27 2.41 2.89
C ASP A 47 -2.77 1.43 1.83
N GLY A 48 -2.18 0.33 2.29
CA GLY A 48 -1.99 -0.82 1.45
C GLY A 48 -3.33 -1.51 1.18
N HIS A 49 -3.46 -2.17 0.04
CA HIS A 49 -4.69 -2.89 -0.29
C HIS A 49 -5.04 -3.96 0.76
N ARG A 50 -4.04 -4.59 1.39
CA ARG A 50 -4.25 -5.54 2.49
C ARG A 50 -4.78 -4.90 3.76
N ASP A 51 -4.44 -3.62 4.01
CA ASP A 51 -4.87 -2.88 5.20
C ASP A 51 -6.37 -2.52 5.12
N LEU A 52 -7.00 -2.73 3.96
CA LEU A 52 -8.42 -2.58 3.69
C LEU A 52 -9.16 -3.93 3.65
N SER A 53 -8.54 -5.00 4.17
CA SER A 53 -9.23 -6.29 4.34
C SER A 53 -10.36 -6.15 5.38
N PRO A 54 -11.38 -7.02 5.35
CA PRO A 54 -12.42 -7.00 6.37
C PRO A 54 -11.82 -7.18 7.77
N ASP A 55 -12.15 -6.28 8.68
CA ASP A 55 -11.94 -6.44 10.12
C ASP A 55 -12.98 -7.44 10.65
N THR A 56 -12.53 -8.67 10.85
CA THR A 56 -13.36 -9.82 11.20
C THR A 56 -13.66 -9.90 12.70
N ASN A 57 -12.75 -9.39 13.53
CA ASN A 57 -12.90 -9.37 14.98
C ASN A 57 -13.55 -8.06 15.51
N LYS A 58 -13.64 -7.03 14.67
CA LYS A 58 -14.25 -5.70 14.90
C LYS A 58 -13.52 -4.85 15.95
N ASP A 59 -12.21 -5.01 16.09
CA ASP A 59 -11.39 -4.22 17.01
C ASP A 59 -10.86 -2.91 16.39
N GLY A 60 -11.10 -2.69 15.09
CA GLY A 60 -10.68 -1.52 14.33
C GLY A 60 -9.26 -1.62 13.75
N ILE A 61 -8.59 -2.76 13.88
CA ILE A 61 -7.21 -2.99 13.43
C ILE A 61 -7.20 -4.21 12.51
N VAL A 62 -6.92 -4.00 11.22
CA VAL A 62 -6.76 -5.11 10.26
C VAL A 62 -5.40 -5.79 10.47
N GLU A 63 -5.42 -7.00 11.03
CA GLU A 63 -4.23 -7.78 11.36
C GLU A 63 -3.82 -8.78 10.27
N PRO A 64 -2.57 -9.31 10.29
CA PRO A 64 -2.11 -10.29 9.31
C PRO A 64 -3.00 -11.53 9.15
N ALA A 65 -3.66 -11.95 10.23
CA ALA A 65 -4.59 -13.08 10.20
C ALA A 65 -5.87 -12.79 9.38
N GLU A 66 -6.18 -11.53 9.15
CA GLU A 66 -7.39 -11.04 8.47
C GLU A 66 -7.11 -10.63 7.02
N TRP A 67 -5.85 -10.62 6.60
CA TRP A 67 -5.47 -10.21 5.26
C TRP A 67 -6.00 -11.19 4.21
N VAL A 68 -6.90 -10.71 3.37
CA VAL A 68 -7.43 -11.46 2.22
C VAL A 68 -6.40 -11.54 1.09
N LYS A 69 -5.46 -10.59 1.05
CA LYS A 69 -4.42 -10.46 0.04
C LYS A 69 -3.17 -9.84 0.66
N LEU A 70 -2.00 -10.09 0.08
CA LEU A 70 -0.74 -9.49 0.53
C LEU A 70 -0.36 -8.20 -0.19
N CYS A 71 -1.06 -7.85 -1.29
CA CYS A 71 -0.89 -6.60 -2.02
C CYS A 71 -0.93 -5.40 -1.04
N PRO A 72 0.05 -4.49 -1.05
CA PRO A 72 1.04 -4.27 -2.12
C PRO A 72 2.39 -4.97 -1.88
N CYS A 73 2.44 -6.01 -1.06
CA CYS A 73 3.63 -6.81 -0.73
C CYS A 73 4.72 -6.07 0.07
N PHE A 74 4.43 -4.87 0.57
CA PHE A 74 5.24 -4.11 1.54
C PHE A 74 4.34 -3.37 2.54
N ASP A 75 4.90 -2.88 3.64
CA ASP A 75 4.16 -2.10 4.65
C ASP A 75 4.09 -0.61 4.30
N VAL A 76 2.91 -0.19 3.82
CA VAL A 76 2.63 1.18 3.38
C VAL A 76 2.69 2.16 4.56
N LYS A 77 2.06 1.82 5.69
CA LYS A 77 2.03 2.68 6.88
C LYS A 77 3.43 2.89 7.41
N LYS A 78 4.24 1.82 7.48
CA LYS A 78 5.65 1.93 7.90
C LYS A 78 6.46 2.79 6.93
N GLU A 79 6.36 2.55 5.63
CA GLU A 79 7.19 3.22 4.62
C GLU A 79 6.91 4.73 4.52
N PHE A 80 5.65 5.14 4.66
CA PHE A 80 5.26 6.52 4.49
C PHE A 80 4.93 7.28 5.79
N SER A 81 5.15 6.67 6.96
CA SER A 81 4.93 7.30 8.27
C SER A 81 5.70 8.60 8.49
N THR A 82 6.87 8.77 7.86
CA THR A 82 7.75 9.95 8.03
C THR A 82 8.06 10.70 6.74
N ASN A 83 7.68 10.14 5.59
CA ASN A 83 8.22 10.55 4.28
C ASN A 83 7.21 11.28 3.39
N LEU A 84 6.00 11.59 3.90
CA LEU A 84 4.93 12.25 3.15
C LEU A 84 4.28 13.44 3.86
#